data_AF-A0A1W9QAI5-F1
#
_entry.id   AF-A0A1W9QAI5-F1
#
_cell.length_a   1.000
_cell.length_b   1.000
_cell.length_c   1.000
_cell.angle_alpha   90.00
_cell.angle_beta   90.00
_cell.angle_gamma   90.00
#
_symmetry.space_group_name_H-M   'P 1'
#
loop_
_entity.id
_entity.type
_entity.pdbx_description
1 polymer ?
#
loop_
_entity_poly.entity_id
_entity_poly.type
_entity_poly.pdbx_seq_one_letter_code
_entity_poly.pdbx_strand_id
1 'polypeptide(L)'
;MHVAHSPEDAERALALGANPTHVVCGHDLGENKPNGSTLIARWRRQYASIERAILATGAEVEARAGGPIDAVFRKPSSPKELLALL
;
A
#
# COMPACT_ATOMS: atom_id res chain seq x y z
N MET A 1 -6.16 12.87 3.51
CA MET A 1 -5.92 11.76 2.57
C MET A 1 -4.92 12.25 1.52
N HIS A 2 -3.81 11.56 1.35
CA HIS A 2 -2.82 11.85 0.30
C HIS A 2 -2.87 10.73 -0.73
N VAL A 3 -2.84 11.07 -2.01
CA VAL A 3 -2.85 10.11 -3.12
C VAL A 3 -1.60 10.36 -3.94
N ALA A 4 -0.77 9.34 -4.07
CA ALA A 4 0.45 9.37 -4.87
C ALA A 4 0.24 8.52 -6.14
N HIS A 5 0.75 9.00 -7.27
CA HIS A 5 0.60 8.32 -8.56
C HIS A 5 1.82 7.48 -8.95
N SER A 6 2.90 7.53 -8.17
CA SER A 6 4.09 6.69 -8.34
C SER A 6 4.76 6.39 -6.99
N PRO A 7 5.64 5.36 -6.92
CA PRO A 7 6.44 5.10 -5.73
C PRO A 7 7.25 6.32 -5.28
N GLU A 8 7.85 7.07 -6.22
CA GLU A 8 8.70 8.23 -5.91
C GLU A 8 7.90 9.38 -5.31
N ASP A 9 6.67 9.57 -5.79
CA ASP A 9 5.75 10.57 -5.25
C ASP A 9 5.32 10.22 -3.82
N ALA A 10 4.97 8.94 -3.59
CA ALA A 10 4.65 8.43 -2.26
C ALA A 10 5.83 8.60 -1.28
N GLU A 11 7.04 8.28 -1.72
CA GLU A 11 8.24 8.41 -0.90
C GLU A 11 8.61 9.86 -0.59
N ARG A 12 8.40 10.76 -1.55
CA ARG A 12 8.56 12.19 -1.32
C ARG A 12 7.58 12.68 -0.26
N ALA A 13 6.30 12.27 -0.34
CA ALA A 13 5.30 12.64 0.66
C ALA A 13 5.65 12.10 2.06
N LEU A 14 6.10 10.85 2.15
CA LEU A 14 6.56 10.25 3.40
C LEU A 14 7.77 11.02 3.98
N ALA A 15 8.76 11.35 3.15
CA ALA A 15 9.95 12.09 3.54
C ALA A 15 9.67 13.53 3.97
N LEU A 16 8.64 14.16 3.39
CA LEU A 16 8.17 15.51 3.76
C LEU A 16 7.29 15.52 5.03
N GLY A 17 7.12 14.38 5.71
CA GLY A 17 6.46 14.31 7.01
C GLY A 17 4.95 14.07 6.94
N ALA A 18 4.44 13.44 5.88
CA ALA A 18 3.02 13.08 5.80
C ALA A 18 2.53 12.18 6.95
N ASN A 19 3.44 11.47 7.64
CA ASN A 19 3.19 10.63 8.82
C ASN A 19 1.88 9.81 8.75
N PRO A 20 1.65 9.01 7.70
CA PRO A 20 0.40 8.29 7.55
C PRO A 20 0.31 7.13 8.57
N THR A 21 -0.88 6.95 9.15
CA THR A 21 -1.19 5.76 9.95
C THR A 21 -1.66 4.58 9.10
N HIS A 22 -2.18 4.86 7.92
CA HIS A 22 -2.73 3.86 6.99
C HIS A 22 -2.11 4.04 5.61
N VAL A 23 -1.72 2.93 4.98
CA VAL A 23 -1.25 2.92 3.59
C VAL A 23 -2.02 1.88 2.79
N VAL A 24 -2.52 2.30 1.62
CA VAL A 24 -3.05 1.42 0.59
C VAL A 24 -2.12 1.53 -0.62
N CYS A 25 -1.53 0.41 -1.05
CA CYS A 25 -0.55 0.42 -2.14
C CYS A 25 -0.95 -0.57 -3.24
N GLY A 26 -0.88 -0.15 -4.50
CA GLY A 26 -1.08 -1.04 -5.64
C GLY A 26 0.02 -2.10 -5.74
N HIS A 27 -0.33 -3.34 -6.10
CA HIS A 27 0.65 -4.41 -6.27
C HIS A 27 1.60 -4.17 -7.45
N ASP A 28 1.05 -3.89 -8.63
CA ASP A 28 1.81 -3.54 -9.83
C ASP A 28 1.82 -2.02 -10.02
N LEU A 29 3.01 -1.45 -10.15
CA LEU A 29 3.28 -0.01 -10.22
C LEU A 29 4.03 0.37 -11.50
N GLY A 30 4.08 -0.55 -12.47
CA GLY A 30 4.73 -0.36 -13.76
C GLY A 30 6.13 -0.99 -13.84
N GLU A 31 6.67 -0.98 -15.05
CA GLU A 31 7.97 -1.60 -15.36
C GLU A 31 9.11 -1.01 -14.53
N ASN A 32 10.02 -1.87 -14.08
CA ASN A 32 11.20 -1.52 -13.27
C ASN A 32 10.88 -0.85 -11.93
N LYS A 33 9.62 -0.89 -11.46
CA LYS A 33 9.26 -0.45 -10.11
C LYS A 33 9.20 -1.65 -9.16
N PRO A 34 9.60 -1.48 -7.89
CA PRO A 34 9.30 -2.49 -6.88
C PRO A 34 7.79 -2.68 -6.77
N ASN A 35 7.36 -3.92 -6.61
CA ASN A 35 5.95 -4.20 -6.35
C ASN A 35 5.50 -3.61 -5.00
N GLY A 36 4.20 -3.38 -4.86
CA GLY A 36 3.62 -2.76 -3.67
C GLY A 36 3.95 -3.48 -2.36
N SER A 37 4.05 -4.81 -2.38
CA SER A 37 4.45 -5.59 -1.20
C SER A 37 5.87 -5.25 -0.72
N THR A 38 6.80 -5.05 -1.65
CA THR A 38 8.18 -4.65 -1.33
C THR A 38 8.21 -3.24 -0.76
N LEU A 39 7.43 -2.32 -1.34
CA LEU A 39 7.32 -0.95 -0.85
C LEU A 39 6.71 -0.88 0.55
N ILE A 40 5.59 -1.56 0.78
CA ILE A 40 4.95 -1.65 2.10
C ILE A 40 5.94 -2.15 3.15
N ALA A 41 6.69 -3.23 2.85
CA ALA A 41 7.69 -3.78 3.75
C ALA A 41 8.83 -2.80 4.06
N ARG A 42 9.23 -1.98 3.08
CA ARG A 42 10.23 -0.93 3.27
C ARG A 42 9.66 0.21 4.12
N TRP A 43 8.48 0.73 3.77
CA TRP A 43 7.88 1.87 4.45
C TRP A 43 7.55 1.57 5.91
N ARG A 44 7.00 0.39 6.24
CA ARG A 44 6.74 0.02 7.65
C ARG A 44 8.00 -0.08 8.51
N ARG A 45 9.13 -0.46 7.91
CA ARG A 45 10.42 -0.47 8.63
C ARG A 45 10.96 0.94 8.88
N GLN A 46 10.69 1.87 7.97
CA GLN A 46 11.23 3.22 8.02
C GLN A 46 10.31 4.21 8.77
N TYR A 47 9.00 4.02 8.67
CA TYR A 47 7.99 4.93 9.19
C TYR A 47 7.10 4.18 10.18
N ALA A 48 7.48 4.28 11.46
CA ALA A 48 6.77 3.62 12.57
C ALA A 48 5.33 4.11 12.77
N SER A 49 4.95 5.24 12.15
CA SER A 49 3.58 5.74 12.14
C SER A 49 2.62 4.84 11.37
N ILE A 50 3.10 4.01 10.42
CA ILE A 50 2.23 3.14 9.62
C ILE A 50 1.76 1.94 10.45
N GLU A 51 0.57 2.07 11.01
CA GLU A 51 -0.10 1.06 11.82
C GLU A 51 -0.82 0.01 10.95
N ARG A 52 -1.33 0.44 9.79
CA ARG A 52 -2.13 -0.38 8.88
C ARG A 52 -1.62 -0.29 7.44
N ALA A 53 -1.38 -1.43 6.81
CA ALA A 53 -0.94 -1.52 5.42
C ALA A 53 -1.77 -2.54 4.62
N ILE A 54 -2.36 -2.06 3.53
CA ILE A 54 -3.24 -2.83 2.65
C ILE A 54 -2.60 -2.91 1.27
N LEU A 55 -2.46 -4.12 0.74
CA LEU A 55 -2.05 -4.34 -0.63
C LEU A 55 -3.28 -4.41 -1.54
N ALA A 56 -3.39 -3.50 -2.49
CA ALA A 56 -4.44 -3.47 -3.50
C ALA A 56 -3.98 -4.18 -4.77
N THR A 57 -4.65 -5.26 -5.16
CA THR A 57 -4.24 -6.11 -6.29
C THR A 57 -5.41 -6.56 -7.15
N GLY A 58 -5.16 -7.03 -8.37
CA GLY A 58 -6.20 -7.67 -9.20
C GLY A 58 -6.59 -9.04 -8.68
N ALA A 59 -7.77 -9.53 -9.07
CA ALA A 59 -8.31 -10.81 -8.60
C ALA A 59 -7.43 -12.01 -8.99
N GLU A 60 -6.71 -11.89 -10.11
CA GLU A 60 -5.79 -12.87 -10.70
C GLU A 60 -4.46 -13.02 -9.95
N VAL A 61 -4.10 -12.06 -9.10
CA VAL A 61 -2.83 -12.10 -8.36
C VAL A 61 -3.04 -12.82 -7.02
N GLU A 62 -2.29 -13.90 -6.81
CA GLU A 62 -2.23 -14.55 -5.51
C GLU A 62 -1.43 -13.72 -4.50
N ALA A 63 -2.11 -12.80 -3.82
CA ALA A 63 -1.58 -12.11 -2.65
C ALA A 63 -2.26 -12.60 -1.37
N ARG A 64 -1.48 -12.69 -0.29
CA ARG A 64 -1.94 -13.07 1.04
C ARG A 64 -1.54 -12.00 2.06
N ALA A 65 -2.39 -11.78 3.05
CA ALA A 65 -2.01 -11.02 4.23
C ALA A 65 -0.96 -11.80 5.04
N GLY A 66 -0.10 -11.08 5.76
CA GLY A 66 0.98 -11.64 6.55
C GLY A 66 2.21 -10.72 6.57
N GLY A 67 2.97 -10.78 7.68
CA GLY A 67 4.15 -9.95 7.87
C GLY A 67 3.82 -8.45 7.80
N PRO A 68 4.39 -7.69 6.85
CA PRO A 68 4.16 -6.26 6.74
C PRO A 68 2.82 -5.87 6.09
N ILE A 69 2.03 -6.83 5.60
CA ILE A 69 0.73 -6.58 4.95
C ILE A 69 -0.39 -7.10 5.85
N ASP A 70 -1.25 -6.21 6.33
CA ASP A 70 -2.32 -6.58 7.26
C ASP A 70 -3.58 -7.08 6.53
N ALA A 71 -3.80 -6.59 5.30
CA ALA A 71 -4.92 -7.00 4.47
C ALA A 71 -4.61 -6.89 2.97
N VAL A 72 -5.39 -7.63 2.17
CA VAL A 72 -5.36 -7.57 0.72
C VAL A 72 -6.72 -7.10 0.22
N PHE A 73 -6.73 -6.00 -0.51
CA PHE A 73 -7.90 -5.52 -1.24
C PHE A 73 -7.82 -6.01 -2.68
N ARG A 74 -8.81 -6.79 -3.13
CA ARG A 74 -8.86 -7.31 -4.50
C ARG A 74 -9.65 -6.37 -5.40
N LYS A 75 -9.28 -6.27 -6.67
CA LYS A 75 -9.97 -5.47 -7.69
C LYS A 75 -10.46 -6.41 -8.81
N PRO A 76 -11.61 -6.13 -9.45
CA PRO A 76 -12.56 -5.07 -9.10
C PRO A 76 -13.33 -5.40 -7.82
N SER A 77 -13.57 -4.37 -7.00
CA SER A 77 -14.34 -4.45 -5.75
C SER A 77 -15.04 -3.12 -5.49
N SER A 78 -16.07 -3.13 -4.64
CA SER A 78 -16.73 -1.90 -4.24
C SER A 78 -15.85 -1.04 -3.32
N PRO A 79 -15.99 0.30 -3.32
CA PRO A 79 -15.28 1.15 -2.34
C PRO A 79 -15.58 0.79 -0.88
N LYS A 80 -16.76 0.22 -0.61
CA LYS A 80 -17.15 -0.24 0.73
C LYS A 80 -16.26 -1.36 1.26
N GLU A 81 -15.80 -2.24 0.38
CA GLU A 81 -14.88 -3.32 0.76
C GLU A 81 -13.52 -2.77 1.20
N LEU A 82 -13.03 -1.69 0.59
CA LEU A 82 -11.80 -1.04 1.05
C LEU A 82 -12.00 -0.37 2.42
N LEU A 83 -13.14 0.29 2.64
CA LEU A 83 -13.45 0.93 3.92
C LEU A 83 -13.53 -0.08 5.08
N ALA A 84 -13.92 -1.32 4.82
CA ALA A 84 -13.93 -2.37 5.84
C ALA A 84 -12.52 -2.87 6.24
N LEU A 85 -11.48 -2.47 5.50
CA LEU A 85 -10.10 -2.92 5.74
C LEU A 85 -9.22 -1.86 6.39
N LEU A 86 -9.61 -0.59 6.31
CA LEU A 86 -8.95 0.55 6.95
C LEU A 86 -9.23 0.51 8.45
#